data_AF-A0A8U0HQK0-F1
#
_entry.id   AF-A0A8U0HQK0-F1
#
_cell.length_a   1.000
_cell.length_b   1.000
_cell.length_c   1.000
_cell.angle_alpha   90.00
_cell.angle_beta   90.00
_cell.angle_gamma   90.00
#
_symmetry.space_group_name_H-M   'P 1'
#
loop_
_entity.id
_entity.type
_entity.pdbx_description
1 polymer ?
#
loop_
_entity_poly.entity_id
_entity_poly.type
_entity_poly.pdbx_seq_one_letter_code
_entity_poly.pdbx_strand_id
1 'polypeptide(L)' 'MKETVRRALSTFARPFGIGVALFGAFVSTQSPPVGVPMVVFGAVFALRPAVVGRTLELVADAVRLLVEAA' A
#
# COMPACT_ATOMS: atom_id res chain seq x y z
N MET A 1 0.72 20.04 9.97
CA MET A 1 1.08 18.61 10.15
C MET A 1 0.46 17.67 9.11
N LYS A 2 -0.80 17.86 8.66
CA LYS A 2 -1.44 16.99 7.65
C LYS A 2 -0.72 16.96 6.28
N GLU A 3 -0.25 18.11 5.79
CA GLU A 3 0.39 18.21 4.46
C GLU A 3 1.70 17.41 4.34
N THR A 4 2.54 17.47 5.38
CA THR A 4 3.83 16.78 5.43
C THR A 4 3.67 15.27 5.49
N VAL A 5 2.72 14.78 6.29
CA VAL A 5 2.39 13.36 6.41
C VAL A 5 1.80 12.84 5.10
N ARG A 6 0.92 13.62 4.45
CA ARG A 6 0.36 13.29 3.14
C ARG A 6 1.42 13.21 2.05
N ARG A 7 2.36 14.16 2.02
CA ARG A 7 3.51 14.12 1.12
C ARG A 7 4.41 12.92 1.40
N ALA A 8 4.74 12.66 2.67
CA ALA A 8 5.55 11.51 3.05
C ALA A 8 4.91 10.17 2.64
N LEU A 9 3.60 10.00 2.89
CA LEU A 9 2.84 8.83 2.46
C LEU A 9 2.81 8.69 0.93
N SER A 10 2.62 9.79 0.19
CA SER A 10 2.64 9.75 -1.28
C SER A 10 4.01 9.36 -1.84
N THR A 11 5.08 9.81 -1.19
CA THR A 11 6.46 9.47 -1.55
C THR A 11 6.80 8.03 -1.16
N PHE A 12 6.25 7.52 -0.07
CA PHE A 12 6.50 6.17 0.43
C PHE A 12 5.63 5.10 -0.25
N ALA A 13 4.43 5.46 -0.72
CA ALA A 13 3.51 4.55 -1.39
C ALA A 13 4.11 3.94 -2.66
N ARG A 14 4.90 4.71 -3.41
CA ARG A 14 5.57 4.25 -4.63
C ARG A 14 6.63 3.17 -4.37
N PRO A 15 7.67 3.40 -3.54
CA PRO A 15 8.67 2.38 -3.23
C PRO A 15 8.06 1.18 -2.49
N PHE A 16 7.05 1.40 -1.65
CA PHE A 16 6.30 0.31 -1.03
C PHE A 16 5.60 -0.57 -2.08
N GLY A 17 4.85 0.03 -3.02
CA GLY A 17 4.20 -0.71 -4.10
C GLY A 17 5.17 -1.49 -4.97
N ILE A 18 6.33 -0.90 -5.31
CA ILE A 18 7.40 -1.58 -6.04
C ILE A 18 7.92 -2.78 -5.25
N GLY A 19 8.18 -2.61 -3.95
CA GLY A 19 8.64 -3.69 -3.08
C GLY A 19 7.64 -4.85 -3.00
N VAL A 20 6.35 -4.54 -2.85
CA VAL A 20 5.28 -5.56 -2.83
C VAL A 20 5.17 -6.28 -4.18
N ALA A 21 5.33 -5.56 -5.29
CA ALA A 21 5.29 -6.17 -6.61
C ALA A 21 6.47 -7.14 -6.83
N LEU A 22 7.68 -6.75 -6.41
CA LEU A 22 8.86 -7.61 -6.48
C LEU A 22 8.74 -8.83 -5.59
N PHE A 23 8.20 -8.65 -4.37
CA PHE A 23 7.93 -9.77 -3.47
C PHE A 23 6.87 -10.72 -4.06
N GLY A 24 5.78 -10.19 -4.61
CA GLY A 24 4.78 -10.98 -5.30
C GLY A 24 5.36 -11.76 -6.48
N ALA A 25 6.29 -11.17 -7.24
CA ALA A 25 6.95 -11.84 -8.35
C ALA A 25 7.81 -13.01 -7.85
N PHE A 26 8.54 -12.82 -6.75
CA PHE A 26 9.28 -13.89 -6.10
C PHE A 26 8.36 -15.01 -5.62
N VAL A 27 7.28 -14.68 -4.90
CA VAL A 27 6.29 -15.66 -4.42
C VAL A 27 5.61 -16.39 -5.57
N SER A 28 5.39 -15.73 -6.71
CA SER A 28 4.74 -16.35 -7.89
C SER A 28 5.55 -17.52 -8.47
N THR A 29 6.87 -17.56 -8.23
CA THR A 29 7.72 -18.70 -8.63
C THR A 29 7.40 -19.97 -7.85
N GLN A 30 6.89 -19.85 -6.62
CA GLN A 30 6.55 -20.97 -5.75
C GLN A 30 5.03 -21.22 -5.66
N SER A 31 4.24 -20.15 -5.71
CA SER A 31 2.78 -20.20 -5.64
C SER A 31 2.17 -19.10 -6.52
N PRO A 32 1.94 -19.39 -7.82
CA PRO A 32 1.31 -18.46 -8.74
C PRO A 32 -0.05 -17.90 -8.27
N PRO A 33 -0.95 -18.69 -7.65
CA PRO A 33 -2.25 -18.19 -7.20
C PRO A 33 -2.17 -17.09 -6.13
N VAL A 34 -1.06 -17.03 -5.39
CA VAL A 34 -0.83 -16.03 -4.33
C VAL A 34 0.08 -14.91 -4.84
N GLY A 35 1.13 -15.27 -5.58
CA GLY A 35 2.12 -14.31 -6.06
C GLY A 35 1.60 -13.35 -7.13
N VAL A 36 0.83 -13.84 -8.11
CA VAL A 36 0.29 -12.99 -9.19
C VAL A 36 -0.62 -11.88 -8.65
N PRO A 37 -1.59 -12.16 -7.73
CA PRO A 37 -2.35 -11.10 -7.09
C PRO A 37 -1.49 -10.08 -6.33
N MET A 38 -0.41 -10.50 -5.66
CA MET A 38 0.50 -9.58 -4.97
C MET A 38 1.25 -8.67 -5.95
N VAL A 39 1.68 -9.20 -7.11
CA VAL A 39 2.29 -8.39 -8.18
C VAL A 39 1.34 -7.30 -8.64
N VAL A 40 0.09 -7.67 -8.93
CA VAL A 40 -0.94 -6.74 -9.39
C VAL A 40 -1.24 -5.70 -8.32
N PHE A 41 -1.37 -6.12 -7.06
CA PHE A 41 -1.58 -5.21 -5.94
C PHE A 41 -0.44 -4.20 -5.81
N GLY A 42 0.81 -4.66 -5.78
CA GLY A 42 1.98 -3.79 -5.70
C GLY A 42 2.09 -2.82 -6.88
N ALA A 43 1.81 -3.30 -8.10
CA ALA A 43 1.82 -2.48 -9.32
C ALA A 43 0.74 -1.39 -9.29
N VAL A 44 -0.48 -1.71 -8.85
CA VAL A 44 -1.56 -0.72 -8.68
C VAL A 44 -1.17 0.33 -7.64
N PHE A 45 -0.55 -0.10 -6.54
CA PHE A 45 -0.08 0.78 -5.48
C PHE A 45 1.03 1.73 -5.96
N ALA A 46 1.94 1.24 -6.81
CA ALA A 46 3.04 2.02 -7.38
C ALA A 46 2.59 2.99 -8.49
N LEU A 47 1.61 2.59 -9.32
CA LEU A 47 1.14 3.35 -10.48
C LEU A 47 0.05 4.37 -10.14
N ARG A 48 -0.82 4.07 -9.16
CA ARG A 48 -1.92 4.95 -8.76
C ARG A 48 -1.85 5.33 -7.28
N PRO A 49 -0.84 6.13 -6.87
CA PRO A 49 -0.72 6.60 -5.48
C PRO A 49 -1.92 7.45 -5.02
N ALA A 50 -2.70 8.03 -5.94
CA ALA A 50 -3.93 8.76 -5.60
C ALA A 50 -5.07 7.86 -5.09
N VAL A 51 -5.17 6.62 -5.59
CA VAL A 51 -6.15 5.63 -5.08
C VAL A 51 -5.72 5.17 -3.69
N VAL A 52 -4.41 4.95 -3.53
CA VAL A 52 -3.75 4.62 -2.26
C VAL A 52 -3.95 5.70 -1.21
N GLY A 53 -3.88 6.99 -1.58
CA GLY A 53 -4.09 8.11 -0.66
C GLY A 53 -5.45 8.03 0.04
N ARG A 54 -6.52 7.69 -0.68
CA ARG A 54 -7.86 7.51 -0.08
C ARG A 54 -7.95 6.26 0.80
N THR A 55 -7.33 5.16 0.38
CA THR A 55 -7.33 3.92 1.18
C THR A 55 -6.51 4.09 2.46
N LEU A 56 -5.38 4.80 2.41
CA LEU A 56 -4.57 5.11 3.58
C LEU A 56 -5.23 6.15 4.49
N GLU A 57 -5.97 7.12 3.95
CA GLU A 57 -6.83 8.01 4.74
C GLU A 57 -7.91 7.20 5.49
N LEU A 58 -8.57 6.25 4.82
CA LEU A 58 -9.54 5.34 5.46
C LEU A 58 -8.91 4.43 6.52
N VAL A 59 -7.73 3.87 6.25
CA VAL A 59 -7.00 3.03 7.22
C VAL A 59 -6.52 3.85 8.41
N ALA A 60 -6.02 5.07 8.18
CA ALA A 60 -5.61 5.97 9.24
C ALA A 60 -6.79 6.36 10.15
N ASP A 61 -7.96 6.65 9.56
CA ASP A 61 -9.18 6.92 10.33
C ASP A 61 -9.65 5.68 11.11
N ALA A 62 -9.59 4.49 10.50
CA ALA A 62 -9.95 3.24 11.17
C ALA A 62 -9.01 2.89 12.34
N VAL A 63 -7.69 3.08 12.16
CA VAL A 63 -6.69 2.87 13.22
C VAL A 63 -6.88 3.89 14.34
N ARG A 64 -7.17 5.15 14.00
CA ARG A 64 -7.44 6.18 15.00
C ARG A 64 -8.67 5.84 15.85
N LEU A 65 -9.75 5.39 15.22
CA LEU A 65 -10.94 4.92 15.92
C LEU A 65 -10.65 3.71 16.83
N LEU A 66 -9.81 2.78 16.39
CA LEU A 66 -9.38 1.64 17.20
C LEU A 66 -8.54 2.04 18.41
N VAL A 67 -7.67 3.04 18.26
CA VAL A 67 -6.82 3.56 19.35
C VAL A 67 -7.61 4.42 20.34
N GLU A 68 -8.59 5.21 19.87
CA GLU A 68 -9.48 5.99 20.75
C GLU A 68 -10.52 5.10 21.47
N ALA A 69 -10.77 3.88 20.98
CA ALA A 69 -11.68 2.91 21.59
C ALA A 69 -11.00 1.92 22.57
N ALA A 70 -9.67 1.97 22.72
CA ALA A 70 -8.88 1.13 23.61
C ALA A 70 -8.41 1.90 24.85
#